data_AF-A0A2N2CBH0-F1
#
_entry.id   AF-A0A2N2CBH0-F1
#
_cell.length_a   1.000
_cell.length_b   1.000
_cell.length_c   1.000
_cell.angle_alpha   90.00
_cell.angle_beta   90.00
_cell.angle_gamma   90.00
#
_symmetry.space_group_name_H-M   'P 1'
#
loop_
_entity.id
_entity.type
_entity.pdbx_description
1 polymer ?
#
loop_
_entity_poly.entity_id
_entity_poly.type
_entity_poly.pdbx_seq_one_letter_code
_entity_poly.pdbx_strand_id
1 'polypeptide(L)'
;MRKTIVTGLAVLSIILTMIVPIHASQSIYTVATTAHIEVNNKTITPRAYNIQGHNYFMLRDIAHYVKDSQKAFDVGWNHETATIIIETGKPYLGGSVSGSSIDAGGVTDVRVSKAKVLKNGVPLSMTGYVINGNTYYKLRDMGSAFGFNVFWDGAKNKVVIDTEGNAETVIKNQELSYEVLRLINIEREKAGLRKLVMDAKLEKAAYFKSNDMLINDYFEHVSPVHGGMVDIVAMHGVPYRHLAENIASGYTTAKKVVDGWMASPGHRRNILNPNLNKIGIGVVARNEHGYLWTQLFTD
;
A
#
# COMPACT_ATOMS: atom_id res chain seq x y z
N MET A 1 -82.43 -17.53 35.79
CA MET A 1 -81.14 -18.06 35.27
C MET A 1 -81.12 -17.94 33.75
N ARG A 2 -80.48 -16.90 33.20
CA ARG A 2 -80.19 -16.76 31.76
C ARG A 2 -78.76 -16.25 31.59
N LYS A 3 -78.06 -16.88 30.65
CA LYS A 3 -76.60 -16.90 30.47
C LYS A 3 -76.09 -15.58 29.88
N THR A 4 -75.03 -15.04 30.46
CA THR A 4 -74.22 -13.93 29.92
C THR A 4 -73.21 -14.51 28.94
N ILE A 5 -73.24 -14.06 27.68
CA ILE A 5 -72.21 -14.33 26.67
C ILE A 5 -71.13 -13.25 26.82
N VAL A 6 -69.90 -13.66 27.13
CA VAL A 6 -68.73 -12.78 27.07
C VAL A 6 -67.96 -13.14 25.80
N THR A 7 -67.85 -12.18 24.89
CA THR A 7 -67.05 -12.21 23.67
C THR A 7 -65.57 -12.05 24.02
N GLY A 8 -64.76 -13.08 23.75
CA GLY A 8 -63.30 -13.02 23.87
C GLY A 8 -62.66 -12.38 22.65
N LEU A 9 -61.93 -11.29 22.84
CA LEU A 9 -61.13 -10.62 21.82
C LEU A 9 -59.76 -11.33 21.74
N ALA A 10 -59.49 -12.04 20.65
CA ALA A 10 -58.18 -12.64 20.40
C ALA A 10 -57.22 -11.57 19.86
N VAL A 11 -56.21 -11.21 20.63
CA VAL A 11 -55.09 -10.36 20.19
C VAL A 11 -54.08 -11.25 19.46
N LEU A 12 -54.02 -11.14 18.14
CA LEU A 12 -53.05 -11.82 17.30
C LEU A 12 -51.71 -11.06 17.35
N SER A 13 -50.81 -11.47 18.24
CA SER A 13 -49.43 -10.98 18.26
C SER A 13 -48.65 -11.58 17.10
N ILE A 14 -48.46 -10.79 16.04
CA ILE A 14 -47.54 -11.10 14.94
C ILE A 14 -46.11 -10.93 15.49
N ILE A 15 -45.47 -12.05 15.85
CA ILE A 15 -44.02 -12.09 16.12
C ILE A 15 -43.32 -12.00 14.77
N LEU A 16 -42.85 -10.81 14.43
CA LEU A 16 -41.97 -10.58 13.28
C LEU A 16 -40.58 -11.14 13.61
N THR A 17 -40.31 -12.39 13.24
CA THR A 17 -38.97 -12.97 13.34
C THR A 17 -38.05 -12.25 12.38
N MET A 18 -37.21 -11.33 12.89
CA MET A 18 -36.08 -10.82 12.14
C MET A 18 -35.14 -11.99 11.85
N ILE A 19 -35.14 -12.45 10.60
CA ILE A 19 -34.10 -13.32 10.07
C ILE A 19 -32.83 -12.46 10.04
N VAL A 20 -31.96 -12.62 11.04
CA VAL A 20 -30.62 -12.09 10.98
C VAL A 20 -29.90 -12.89 9.89
N PRO A 21 -29.38 -12.26 8.82
CA PRO A 21 -28.62 -12.98 7.82
C PRO A 21 -27.40 -13.60 8.49
N ILE A 22 -27.37 -14.95 8.50
CA ILE A 22 -26.18 -15.71 8.86
C ILE A 22 -25.14 -15.37 7.78
N HIS A 23 -24.18 -14.52 8.13
CA HIS A 23 -23.04 -14.27 7.28
C HIS A 23 -22.22 -15.55 7.25
N ALA A 24 -22.22 -16.25 6.11
CA ALA A 24 -21.33 -17.37 5.88
C ALA A 24 -19.89 -16.90 6.12
N SER A 25 -19.14 -17.63 6.97
CA SER A 25 -17.72 -17.36 7.21
C SER A 25 -16.99 -17.49 5.88
N GLN A 26 -16.45 -16.39 5.38
CA GLN A 26 -15.73 -16.35 4.11
C GLN A 26 -14.46 -17.20 4.26
N SER A 27 -14.35 -18.28 3.49
CA SER A 27 -13.16 -19.14 3.50
C SER A 27 -11.93 -18.33 3.07
N ILE A 28 -10.91 -18.25 3.92
CA ILE A 28 -9.66 -17.55 3.62
C ILE A 28 -8.79 -18.47 2.77
N TYR A 29 -8.73 -18.20 1.46
CA TYR A 29 -7.80 -18.89 0.57
C TYR A 29 -6.38 -18.38 0.78
N THR A 30 -5.45 -19.29 1.03
CA THR A 30 -4.03 -18.96 1.17
C THR A 30 -3.18 -19.87 0.32
N VAL A 31 -2.17 -19.27 -0.31
CA VAL A 31 -1.18 -20.01 -1.10
C VAL A 31 0.20 -19.65 -0.57
N ALA A 32 1.09 -20.64 -0.48
CA ALA A 32 2.51 -20.40 -0.31
C ALA A 32 2.97 -19.33 -1.31
N THR A 33 3.56 -18.23 -0.85
CA THR A 33 4.04 -17.21 -1.81
C THR A 33 5.31 -17.71 -2.47
N THR A 34 5.37 -17.59 -3.80
CA THR A 34 6.61 -17.79 -4.57
C THR A 34 7.33 -16.47 -4.84
N ALA A 35 6.87 -15.37 -4.22
CA ALA A 35 7.43 -14.05 -4.46
C ALA A 35 8.88 -13.99 -4.00
N HIS A 36 9.78 -13.60 -4.91
CA HIS A 36 11.14 -13.22 -4.56
C HIS A 36 11.11 -11.93 -3.75
N ILE A 37 11.78 -11.89 -2.60
CA ILE A 37 11.82 -10.70 -1.74
C ILE A 37 13.26 -10.23 -1.60
N GLU A 38 13.42 -8.92 -1.50
CA GLU A 38 14.70 -8.25 -1.35
C GLU A 38 14.63 -7.24 -0.21
N VAL A 39 15.66 -7.18 0.62
CA VAL A 39 15.84 -6.15 1.66
C VAL A 39 17.15 -5.43 1.36
N ASN A 40 17.10 -4.12 1.09
CA ASN A 40 18.28 -3.30 0.74
C ASN A 40 19.23 -4.01 -0.27
N ASN A 41 18.69 -4.44 -1.42
CA ASN A 41 19.41 -5.18 -2.47
C ASN A 41 19.86 -6.61 -2.14
N LYS A 42 19.57 -7.13 -0.94
CA LYS A 42 19.84 -8.53 -0.57
C LYS A 42 18.59 -9.38 -0.73
N THR A 43 18.63 -10.37 -1.61
CA THR A 43 17.53 -11.32 -1.77
C THR A 43 17.39 -12.19 -0.51
N ILE A 44 16.16 -12.35 -0.02
CA ILE A 44 15.81 -13.13 1.16
C ILE A 44 14.74 -14.16 0.81
N THR A 45 14.66 -15.25 1.58
CA THR A 45 13.72 -16.36 1.31
C THR A 45 12.97 -16.84 2.57
N PRO A 46 12.33 -15.93 3.34
CA PRO A 46 11.48 -16.32 4.46
C PRO A 46 10.26 -17.11 4.00
N ARG A 47 9.70 -17.91 4.90
CA ARG A 47 8.36 -18.47 4.70
C ARG A 47 7.33 -17.35 4.65
N ALA A 48 6.46 -17.40 3.65
CA ALA A 48 5.38 -16.42 3.51
C ALA A 48 4.19 -16.97 2.76
N TYR A 49 3.05 -16.31 2.96
CA TYR A 49 1.77 -16.69 2.37
C TYR A 49 1.17 -15.53 1.60
N ASN A 50 0.58 -15.82 0.45
CA ASN A 50 -0.32 -14.92 -0.24
C ASN A 50 -1.74 -15.14 0.29
N ILE A 51 -2.33 -14.09 0.87
CA ILE A 51 -3.71 -14.09 1.35
C ILE A 51 -4.41 -12.92 0.66
N GLN A 52 -5.42 -13.20 -0.15
CA GLN A 52 -6.17 -12.18 -0.90
C GLN A 52 -5.27 -11.20 -1.67
N GLY A 53 -4.23 -11.70 -2.35
CA GLY A 53 -3.34 -10.88 -3.18
C GLY A 53 -2.23 -10.15 -2.42
N HIS A 54 -2.09 -10.37 -1.10
CA HIS A 54 -1.09 -9.71 -0.28
C HIS A 54 -0.12 -10.72 0.34
N ASN A 55 1.15 -10.34 0.49
CA ASN A 55 2.16 -11.18 1.12
C ASN A 55 2.18 -10.99 2.64
N TYR A 56 2.15 -12.11 3.36
CA TYR A 56 2.13 -12.19 4.82
C TYR A 56 3.39 -12.91 5.34
N PHE A 57 4.04 -12.31 6.34
CA PHE A 57 5.31 -12.79 6.91
C PHE A 57 5.24 -12.82 8.43
N MET A 58 6.08 -13.65 9.06
CA MET A 58 6.29 -13.58 10.49
C MET A 58 7.07 -12.31 10.85
N LEU A 59 6.67 -11.65 11.94
CA LEU A 59 7.37 -10.46 12.44
C LEU A 59 8.86 -10.74 12.71
N ARG A 60 9.17 -11.91 13.28
CA ARG A 60 10.55 -12.31 13.62
C ARG A 60 11.45 -12.46 12.40
N ASP A 61 10.91 -12.93 11.28
CA ASP A 61 11.68 -13.04 10.04
C ASP A 61 12.04 -11.66 9.50
N ILE A 62 11.05 -10.77 9.40
CA ILE A 62 11.30 -9.40 8.93
C ILE A 62 12.26 -8.68 9.89
N ALA A 63 12.05 -8.81 11.21
CA ALA A 63 12.94 -8.28 12.24
C ALA A 63 14.39 -8.74 12.04
N HIS A 64 14.61 -10.03 11.76
CA HIS A 64 15.93 -10.56 11.46
C HIS A 64 16.57 -9.92 10.21
N TYR A 65 15.82 -9.77 9.12
CA TYR A 65 16.39 -9.25 7.88
C TYR A 65 16.63 -7.74 7.89
N VAL A 66 15.96 -6.97 8.76
CA VAL A 66 16.17 -5.53 8.89
C VAL A 66 17.04 -5.14 10.11
N LYS A 67 17.53 -6.12 10.88
CA LYS A 67 18.22 -5.92 12.18
C LYS A 67 19.46 -5.03 12.11
N ASP A 68 20.12 -4.98 10.96
CA ASP A 68 21.35 -4.20 10.75
C ASP A 68 21.07 -2.79 10.19
N SER A 69 19.79 -2.42 10.03
CA SER A 69 19.37 -1.10 9.54
C SER A 69 18.88 -0.19 10.68
N GLN A 70 18.71 1.09 10.39
CA GLN A 70 18.07 2.04 11.31
C GLN A 70 16.58 1.73 11.58
N LYS A 71 15.99 0.79 10.84
CA LYS A 71 14.61 0.30 11.03
C LYS A 71 14.57 -1.03 11.78
N ALA A 72 15.66 -1.40 12.44
CA ALA A 72 15.72 -2.55 13.32
C ALA A 72 14.61 -2.51 14.38
N PHE A 73 14.07 -3.69 14.70
CA PHE A 73 13.16 -3.87 15.82
C PHE A 73 13.31 -5.27 16.41
N ASP A 74 13.17 -5.41 17.72
CA ASP A 74 13.12 -6.70 18.39
C ASP A 74 11.67 -7.17 18.57
N VAL A 75 11.47 -8.49 18.68
CA VAL A 75 10.15 -9.13 18.79
C VAL A 75 10.16 -10.17 19.92
N GLY A 76 9.51 -9.82 21.03
CA GLY A 76 9.28 -10.68 22.19
C GLY A 76 7.86 -11.26 22.22
N TRP A 77 7.67 -12.27 23.08
CA TRP A 77 6.37 -12.86 23.39
C TRP A 77 6.19 -12.96 24.90
N ASN A 78 5.07 -12.44 25.41
CA ASN A 78 4.64 -12.60 26.79
C ASN A 78 3.58 -13.71 26.86
N HIS A 79 3.94 -14.84 27.48
CA HIS A 79 3.09 -16.03 27.60
C HIS A 79 1.88 -15.83 28.51
N GLU A 80 2.01 -15.01 29.56
CA GLU A 80 0.95 -14.78 30.56
C GLU A 80 -0.22 -13.99 29.96
N THR A 81 0.11 -13.02 29.11
CA THR A 81 -0.88 -12.08 28.54
C THR A 81 -1.20 -12.36 27.07
N ALA A 82 -0.57 -13.37 26.47
CA ALA A 82 -0.64 -13.66 25.03
C ALA A 82 -0.38 -12.41 24.15
N THR A 83 0.68 -11.67 24.49
CA THR A 83 1.02 -10.38 23.87
C THR A 83 2.35 -10.44 23.15
N ILE A 84 2.37 -9.97 21.91
CA ILE A 84 3.57 -9.71 21.12
C ILE A 84 4.11 -8.33 21.54
N ILE A 85 5.38 -8.30 21.94
CA ILE A 85 6.07 -7.07 22.34
C ILE A 85 7.07 -6.72 21.25
N ILE A 86 7.00 -5.49 20.75
CA ILE A 86 7.88 -4.95 19.71
C ILE A 86 8.63 -3.76 20.28
N GLU A 87 9.95 -3.78 20.13
CA GLU A 87 10.83 -2.67 20.54
C GLU A 87 11.59 -2.14 19.32
N THR A 88 11.19 -0.97 18.81
CA THR A 88 11.86 -0.35 17.65
C THR A 88 13.21 0.25 18.03
N GLY A 89 14.15 0.25 17.09
CA GLY A 89 15.52 0.72 17.29
C GLY A 89 16.43 -0.30 17.98
N LYS A 90 15.90 -1.46 18.38
CA LYS A 90 16.69 -2.58 18.90
C LYS A 90 16.86 -3.65 17.81
N PRO A 91 18.07 -4.16 17.56
CA PRO A 91 18.26 -5.27 16.65
C PRO A 91 17.56 -6.52 17.16
N TYR A 92 17.00 -7.32 16.25
CA TYR A 92 16.44 -8.61 16.60
C TYR A 92 17.55 -9.56 17.06
N LEU A 93 17.47 -10.03 18.30
CA LEU A 93 18.46 -10.94 18.90
C LEU A 93 17.98 -12.40 18.98
N GLY A 94 16.75 -12.68 18.57
CA GLY A 94 16.16 -14.02 18.62
C GLY A 94 16.71 -15.00 17.57
N GLY A 95 16.30 -16.27 17.69
CA GLY A 95 16.83 -17.43 16.95
C GLY A 95 16.57 -17.47 15.43
N SER A 96 16.81 -18.65 14.85
CA SER A 96 16.81 -18.90 13.39
C SER A 96 15.57 -18.38 12.66
N VAL A 97 15.79 -17.77 11.49
CA VAL A 97 14.72 -17.42 10.54
C VAL A 97 13.99 -18.66 10.05
N SER A 98 12.72 -18.49 9.66
CA SER A 98 12.02 -19.56 8.99
C SER A 98 12.69 -19.94 7.67
N GLY A 99 12.88 -21.24 7.46
CA GLY A 99 13.35 -21.78 6.20
C GLY A 99 12.27 -21.70 5.11
N SER A 100 12.71 -21.72 3.86
CA SER A 100 11.86 -21.58 2.67
C SER A 100 10.96 -22.79 2.38
N SER A 101 11.09 -23.88 3.14
CA SER A 101 10.25 -25.07 2.95
C SER A 101 8.82 -24.77 3.39
N ILE A 102 7.88 -25.03 2.50
CA ILE A 102 6.45 -24.95 2.74
C ILE A 102 5.90 -26.30 2.29
N ASP A 103 5.08 -26.96 3.12
CA ASP A 103 4.42 -28.18 2.69
C ASP A 103 3.55 -27.86 1.47
N ALA A 104 3.68 -28.63 0.38
CA ALA A 104 3.05 -28.35 -0.91
C ALA A 104 1.50 -28.45 -0.91
N GLY A 105 0.90 -28.74 0.25
CA GLY A 105 -0.55 -28.76 0.44
C GLY A 105 -1.09 -27.36 0.69
N GLY A 106 -2.21 -27.01 0.06
CA GLY A 106 -2.96 -25.79 0.39
C GLY A 106 -3.24 -25.73 1.90
N VAL A 107 -2.94 -24.61 2.54
CA VAL A 107 -3.17 -24.44 3.97
C VAL A 107 -4.66 -24.27 4.22
N THR A 108 -5.25 -25.20 4.97
CA THR A 108 -6.70 -25.23 5.25
C THR A 108 -7.08 -24.63 6.61
N ASP A 109 -6.14 -24.46 7.54
CA ASP A 109 -6.40 -23.93 8.89
C ASP A 109 -5.79 -22.55 9.08
N VAL A 110 -6.53 -21.53 8.60
CA VAL A 110 -6.15 -20.12 8.71
C VAL A 110 -7.13 -19.41 9.61
N ARG A 111 -6.62 -18.83 10.70
CA ARG A 111 -7.45 -18.17 11.72
C ARG A 111 -6.97 -16.75 11.95
N VAL A 112 -7.89 -15.81 12.19
CA VAL A 112 -7.52 -14.47 12.64
C VAL A 112 -6.82 -14.60 14.01
N SER A 113 -5.64 -14.02 14.14
CA SER A 113 -4.91 -13.97 15.39
C SER A 113 -5.64 -13.10 16.41
N LYS A 114 -5.72 -13.60 17.64
CA LYS A 114 -6.27 -12.87 18.80
C LYS A 114 -5.18 -12.26 19.67
N ALA A 115 -3.90 -12.43 19.30
CA ALA A 115 -2.78 -11.91 20.07
C ALA A 115 -2.81 -10.38 20.08
N LYS A 116 -2.55 -9.79 21.24
CA LYS A 116 -2.33 -8.34 21.35
C LYS A 116 -0.93 -8.02 20.82
N VAL A 117 -0.76 -6.85 20.22
CA VAL A 117 0.55 -6.37 19.78
C VAL A 117 0.81 -5.02 20.45
N LEU A 118 1.95 -4.89 21.10
CA LEU A 118 2.44 -3.64 21.68
C LEU A 118 3.71 -3.22 20.96
N LYS A 119 3.76 -1.97 20.47
CA LYS A 119 4.96 -1.33 19.92
C LYS A 119 5.44 -0.29 20.92
N ASN A 120 6.63 -0.47 21.48
CA ASN A 120 7.21 0.39 22.51
C ASN A 120 6.24 0.62 23.69
N GLY A 121 5.52 -0.43 24.10
CA GLY A 121 4.50 -0.37 25.17
C GLY A 121 3.13 0.16 24.74
N VAL A 122 2.96 0.68 23.51
CA VAL A 122 1.70 1.22 23.01
C VAL A 122 0.96 0.17 22.16
N PRO A 123 -0.37 -0.01 22.33
CA PRO A 123 -1.15 -0.90 21.47
C PRO A 123 -1.00 -0.58 19.98
N LEU A 124 -0.64 -1.59 19.20
CA LEU A 124 -0.53 -1.54 17.75
C LEU A 124 -1.61 -2.43 17.14
N SER A 125 -2.50 -1.86 16.33
CA SER A 125 -3.52 -2.62 15.62
C SER A 125 -2.99 -3.10 14.27
N MET A 126 -2.81 -4.41 14.12
CA MET A 126 -2.53 -5.06 12.84
C MET A 126 -3.29 -6.39 12.78
N THR A 127 -3.92 -6.69 11.64
CA THR A 127 -4.57 -7.99 11.44
C THR A 127 -3.53 -9.06 11.15
N GLY A 128 -3.34 -9.97 12.11
CA GLY A 128 -2.50 -11.15 11.95
C GLY A 128 -3.32 -12.40 11.65
N TYR A 129 -2.74 -13.37 10.96
CA TYR A 129 -3.30 -14.70 10.76
C TYR A 129 -2.42 -15.78 11.37
N VAL A 130 -3.03 -16.71 12.10
CA VAL A 130 -2.37 -17.91 12.60
C VAL A 130 -2.44 -18.98 11.51
N ILE A 131 -1.25 -19.45 11.10
CA ILE A 131 -1.04 -20.49 10.10
C ILE A 131 0.01 -21.44 10.65
N ASN A 132 -0.33 -22.73 10.79
CA ASN A 132 0.56 -23.76 11.34
C ASN A 132 1.22 -23.32 12.67
N GLY A 133 0.42 -22.77 13.58
CA GLY A 133 0.86 -22.32 14.90
C GLY A 133 1.67 -21.02 14.95
N ASN A 134 1.95 -20.38 13.80
CA ASN A 134 2.71 -19.13 13.73
C ASN A 134 1.83 -17.97 13.28
N THR A 135 2.10 -16.76 13.77
CA THR A 135 1.35 -15.56 13.40
C THR A 135 2.04 -14.79 12.28
N TYR A 136 1.32 -14.53 11.19
CA TYR A 136 1.78 -13.80 10.02
C TYR A 136 1.03 -12.48 9.87
N TYR A 137 1.74 -11.44 9.44
CA TYR A 137 1.22 -10.09 9.24
C TYR A 137 1.50 -9.62 7.82
N LYS A 138 0.63 -8.77 7.29
CA LYS A 138 0.78 -8.21 5.95
C LYS A 138 2.04 -7.34 5.89
N LEU A 139 2.90 -7.58 4.90
CA LEU A 139 4.20 -6.92 4.80
C LEU A 139 4.10 -5.39 4.72
N ARG A 140 3.12 -4.88 3.97
CA ARG A 140 2.90 -3.43 3.82
C ARG A 140 2.52 -2.78 5.14
N ASP A 141 1.68 -3.45 5.93
CA ASP A 141 1.25 -2.94 7.25
C ASP A 141 2.44 -2.90 8.22
N MET A 142 3.33 -3.90 8.15
CA MET A 142 4.61 -3.88 8.89
C MET A 142 5.51 -2.73 8.44
N GLY A 143 5.60 -2.46 7.13
CA GLY A 143 6.36 -1.31 6.60
C GLY A 143 5.85 0.01 7.15
N SER A 144 4.54 0.22 7.13
CA SER A 144 3.90 1.38 7.77
C SER A 144 4.16 1.45 9.27
N ALA A 145 4.10 0.31 9.98
CA ALA A 145 4.28 0.25 11.42
C ALA A 145 5.72 0.50 11.87
N PHE A 146 6.73 0.04 11.11
CA PHE A 146 8.15 0.07 11.51
C PHE A 146 9.00 1.06 10.71
N GLY A 147 8.39 1.73 9.74
CA GLY A 147 9.00 2.86 9.07
C GLY A 147 9.93 2.47 7.92
N PHE A 148 9.74 1.30 7.31
CA PHE A 148 10.43 0.87 6.10
C PHE A 148 9.47 0.77 4.92
N ASN A 149 10.00 0.94 3.72
CA ASN A 149 9.24 0.96 2.48
C ASN A 149 9.01 -0.46 1.95
N VAL A 150 7.86 -0.67 1.32
CA VAL A 150 7.53 -1.94 0.64
C VAL A 150 6.97 -1.64 -0.73
N PHE A 151 7.65 -2.08 -1.78
CA PHE A 151 7.18 -1.92 -3.16
C PHE A 151 7.42 -3.18 -3.99
N TRP A 152 6.87 -3.20 -5.21
CA TRP A 152 7.05 -4.30 -6.15
C TRP A 152 7.91 -3.80 -7.30
N ASP A 153 9.07 -4.44 -7.49
CA ASP A 153 9.94 -4.30 -8.65
C ASP A 153 9.44 -5.26 -9.74
N GLY A 154 8.73 -4.71 -10.72
CA GLY A 154 8.16 -5.48 -11.82
C GLY A 154 9.19 -5.96 -12.84
N ALA A 155 10.33 -5.27 -12.97
CA ALA A 155 11.39 -5.65 -13.88
C ALA A 155 12.15 -6.89 -13.36
N LYS A 156 12.36 -6.95 -12.05
CA LYS A 156 13.03 -8.09 -11.39
C LYS A 156 12.07 -9.16 -10.87
N ASN A 157 10.75 -8.94 -10.99
CA ASN A 157 9.71 -9.81 -10.44
C ASN A 157 9.88 -10.04 -8.92
N LYS A 158 10.17 -8.97 -8.16
CA LYS A 158 10.46 -9.04 -6.71
C LYS A 158 9.65 -8.05 -5.88
N VAL A 159 9.38 -8.43 -4.63
CA VAL A 159 8.96 -7.50 -3.57
C VAL A 159 10.22 -6.89 -2.94
N VAL A 160 10.29 -5.58 -2.85
CA VAL A 160 11.43 -4.86 -2.26
C VAL A 160 11.02 -4.24 -0.94
N ILE A 161 11.87 -4.45 0.06
CA ILE A 161 11.86 -3.79 1.36
C ILE A 161 13.06 -2.82 1.38
N ASP A 162 12.77 -1.54 1.50
CA ASP A 162 13.79 -0.49 1.61
C ASP A 162 13.73 0.12 3.01
N THR A 163 14.78 -0.11 3.78
CA THR A 163 14.89 0.36 5.16
C THR A 163 15.65 1.69 5.27
N GLU A 164 16.12 2.22 4.16
CA GLU A 164 16.86 3.49 4.11
C GLU A 164 15.92 4.68 3.90
N GLY A 165 14.72 4.46 3.35
CA GLY A 165 13.70 5.50 3.21
C GLY A 165 12.94 5.88 4.50
N ASN A 166 12.36 7.08 4.53
CA ASN A 166 11.55 7.61 5.63
C ASN A 166 10.04 7.42 5.37
N ALA A 167 9.37 6.58 6.16
CA ALA A 167 7.93 6.30 5.99
C ALA A 167 7.00 7.49 6.21
N GLU A 168 7.37 8.48 7.05
CA GLU A 168 6.60 9.73 7.20
C GLU A 168 6.61 10.52 5.87
N THR A 169 7.74 10.51 5.18
CA THR A 169 7.88 11.11 3.85
C THR A 169 7.01 10.38 2.81
N VAL A 170 6.89 9.05 2.90
CA VAL A 170 6.04 8.29 1.96
C VAL A 170 4.56 8.59 2.14
N ILE A 171 4.05 8.61 3.38
CA ILE A 171 2.65 8.96 3.66
C ILE A 171 2.37 10.38 3.16
N LYS A 172 3.24 11.33 3.49
CA LYS A 172 3.13 12.72 3.03
C LYS A 172 3.14 12.84 1.50
N ASN A 173 4.04 12.14 0.81
CA ASN A 173 4.13 12.19 -0.65
C ASN A 173 2.89 11.57 -1.31
N GLN A 174 2.32 10.51 -0.70
CA GLN A 174 1.09 9.91 -1.16
C GLN A 174 -0.12 10.85 -0.94
N GLU A 175 -0.23 11.48 0.22
CA GLU A 175 -1.26 12.50 0.49
C GLU A 175 -1.19 13.66 -0.52
N LEU A 176 0.02 14.15 -0.82
CA LEU A 176 0.25 15.17 -1.84
C LEU A 176 -0.20 14.69 -3.24
N SER A 177 0.06 13.43 -3.57
CA SER A 177 -0.33 12.85 -4.87
C SER A 177 -1.85 12.78 -5.03
N TYR A 178 -2.58 12.34 -4.00
CA TYR A 178 -4.04 12.30 -4.03
C TYR A 178 -4.67 13.71 -4.01
N GLU A 179 -4.06 14.66 -3.32
CA GLU A 179 -4.54 16.04 -3.33
C GLU A 179 -4.34 16.69 -4.71
N VAL A 180 -3.21 16.42 -5.39
CA VAL A 180 -3.01 16.84 -6.79
C VAL A 180 -4.09 16.24 -7.70
N LEU A 181 -4.38 14.93 -7.58
CA LEU A 181 -5.44 14.28 -8.36
C LEU A 181 -6.80 14.96 -8.14
N ARG A 182 -7.16 15.24 -6.87
CA ARG A 182 -8.41 15.90 -6.52
C ARG A 182 -8.52 17.27 -7.19
N LEU A 183 -7.48 18.09 -7.08
CA LEU A 183 -7.44 19.45 -7.64
C LEU A 183 -7.50 19.45 -9.17
N ILE A 184 -6.81 18.52 -9.82
CA ILE A 184 -6.86 18.40 -11.28
C ILE A 184 -8.23 17.93 -11.76
N ASN A 185 -8.86 17.02 -11.04
CA ASN A 185 -10.21 16.58 -11.36
C ASN A 185 -11.23 17.72 -11.23
N ILE A 186 -11.03 18.68 -10.32
CA ILE A 186 -11.84 19.91 -10.28
C ILE A 186 -11.65 20.73 -11.58
N GLU A 187 -10.42 20.89 -12.06
CA GLU A 187 -10.15 21.62 -13.31
C GLU A 187 -10.73 20.90 -14.54
N ARG A 188 -10.67 19.57 -14.57
CA ARG A 188 -11.28 18.76 -15.62
C ARG A 188 -12.80 18.85 -15.61
N GLU A 189 -13.43 18.82 -14.44
CA GLU A 189 -14.89 19.00 -14.32
C GLU A 189 -15.33 20.38 -14.80
N LYS A 190 -14.59 21.45 -14.46
CA LYS A 190 -14.85 22.81 -15.00
C LYS A 190 -14.80 22.86 -16.53
N ALA A 191 -13.96 22.02 -17.15
CA ALA A 191 -13.85 21.88 -18.59
C ALA A 191 -14.84 20.88 -19.21
N GLY A 192 -15.75 20.30 -18.41
CA GLY A 192 -16.73 19.30 -18.89
C GLY A 192 -16.12 17.92 -19.20
N LEU A 193 -14.94 17.62 -18.66
CA LEU A 193 -14.21 16.39 -18.92
C LEU A 193 -14.42 15.35 -17.82
N ARG A 194 -14.28 14.08 -18.19
CA ARG A 194 -14.28 12.96 -17.23
C ARG A 194 -13.09 13.07 -16.28
N LYS A 195 -13.32 12.73 -15.01
CA LYS A 195 -12.28 12.58 -13.99
C LYS A 195 -11.23 11.55 -14.41
N LEU A 196 -9.97 11.86 -14.12
CA LEU A 196 -8.87 10.90 -14.15
C LEU A 196 -8.95 9.99 -12.93
N VAL A 197 -8.50 8.75 -13.10
CA VAL A 197 -8.37 7.73 -12.04
C VAL A 197 -6.90 7.42 -11.81
N MET A 198 -6.49 7.31 -10.54
CA MET A 198 -5.12 6.91 -10.22
C MET A 198 -4.87 5.47 -10.70
N ASP A 199 -3.82 5.24 -11.49
CA ASP A 199 -3.37 3.91 -11.89
C ASP A 199 -2.09 3.53 -11.12
N ALA A 200 -2.12 2.39 -10.43
CA ALA A 200 -1.04 1.99 -9.53
C ALA A 200 0.28 1.64 -10.25
N LYS A 201 0.24 1.24 -11.53
CA LYS A 201 1.48 1.02 -12.30
C LYS A 201 2.04 2.34 -12.80
N LEU A 202 1.17 3.24 -13.24
CA LEU A 202 1.54 4.58 -13.69
C LEU A 202 2.07 5.45 -12.53
N GLU A 203 1.50 5.31 -11.33
CA GLU A 203 1.97 5.96 -10.11
C GLU A 203 3.42 5.54 -9.78
N LYS A 204 3.73 4.25 -9.91
CA LYS A 204 5.12 3.76 -9.76
C LYS A 204 6.05 4.33 -10.82
N ALA A 205 5.61 4.36 -12.07
CA ALA A 205 6.40 4.94 -13.17
C ALA A 205 6.69 6.43 -12.92
N ALA A 206 5.68 7.18 -12.45
CA ALA A 206 5.82 8.60 -12.13
C ALA A 206 6.75 8.82 -10.92
N TYR A 207 6.60 7.99 -9.87
CA TYR A 207 7.50 8.03 -8.71
C TYR A 207 8.95 7.71 -9.11
N PHE A 208 9.13 6.66 -9.93
CA PHE A 208 10.43 6.30 -10.49
C PHE A 208 11.06 7.47 -11.25
N LYS A 209 10.31 8.15 -12.12
CA LYS A 209 10.78 9.34 -12.84
C LYS A 209 11.20 10.48 -11.91
N SER A 210 10.40 10.80 -10.89
CA SER A 210 10.76 11.82 -9.90
C SER A 210 12.01 11.44 -9.09
N ASN A 211 12.18 10.16 -8.77
CA ASN A 211 13.34 9.65 -8.05
C ASN A 211 14.60 9.60 -8.94
N ASP A 212 14.43 9.26 -10.21
CA ASP A 212 15.48 9.30 -11.22
C ASP A 212 16.03 10.73 -11.41
N MET A 213 15.14 11.72 -11.53
CA MET A 213 15.52 13.14 -11.55
C MET A 213 16.31 13.57 -10.31
N LEU A 214 15.97 13.01 -9.13
CA LEU A 214 16.70 13.27 -7.90
C LEU A 214 18.10 12.64 -7.92
N ILE A 215 18.18 11.34 -8.22
CA ILE A 215 19.42 10.55 -8.12
C ILE A 215 20.44 10.98 -9.17
N ASN A 216 19.99 11.24 -10.39
CA ASN A 216 20.85 11.61 -11.50
C ASN A 216 20.99 13.14 -11.67
N ASP A 217 20.55 13.91 -10.67
CA ASP A 217 20.60 15.38 -10.58
C ASP A 217 20.27 16.11 -11.89
N TYR A 218 19.08 15.83 -12.41
CA TYR A 218 18.60 16.45 -13.64
C TYR A 218 17.12 16.84 -13.53
N PHE A 219 16.66 17.72 -14.41
CA PHE A 219 15.25 18.11 -14.47
C PHE A 219 14.81 18.28 -15.93
N GLU A 220 14.55 17.14 -16.59
CA GLU A 220 14.15 17.08 -17.99
C GLU A 220 13.18 15.92 -18.25
N HIS A 221 12.45 15.99 -19.37
CA HIS A 221 11.53 14.92 -19.79
C HIS A 221 12.26 13.62 -20.16
N VAL A 222 13.49 13.71 -20.67
CA VAL A 222 14.31 12.55 -21.04
C VAL A 222 15.34 12.28 -19.94
N SER A 223 15.35 11.07 -19.41
CA SER A 223 16.38 10.60 -18.50
C SER A 223 17.68 10.33 -19.25
N PRO A 224 18.84 10.78 -18.73
CA PRO A 224 20.13 10.44 -19.32
C PRO A 224 20.47 8.94 -19.22
N VAL A 225 19.77 8.20 -18.34
CA VAL A 225 20.01 6.77 -18.08
C VAL A 225 18.86 5.89 -18.58
N HIS A 226 17.62 6.35 -18.42
CA HIS A 226 16.41 5.54 -18.58
C HIS A 226 15.51 5.93 -19.75
N GLY A 227 15.92 6.91 -20.58
CA GLY A 227 15.14 7.36 -21.73
C GLY A 227 13.94 8.24 -21.36
N GLY A 228 12.98 8.36 -22.29
CA GLY A 228 11.82 9.22 -22.15
C GLY A 228 10.65 8.56 -21.41
N MET A 229 9.52 9.27 -21.31
CA MET A 229 8.30 8.75 -20.69
C MET A 229 7.83 7.41 -21.30
N VAL A 230 8.06 7.19 -22.60
CA VAL A 230 7.74 5.94 -23.30
C VAL A 230 8.50 4.77 -22.70
N ASP A 231 9.81 4.93 -22.52
CA ASP A 231 10.70 3.90 -21.96
C ASP A 231 10.33 3.62 -20.51
N ILE A 232 10.08 4.67 -19.72
CA ILE A 232 9.72 4.55 -18.30
C ILE A 232 8.39 3.86 -18.10
N VAL A 233 7.37 4.21 -18.89
CA VAL A 233 6.04 3.58 -18.84
C VAL A 233 6.10 2.13 -19.32
N ALA A 234 6.92 1.83 -20.34
CA ALA A 234 7.16 0.47 -20.82
C ALA A 234 7.87 -0.40 -19.77
N MET A 235 8.90 0.10 -19.09
CA MET A 235 9.59 -0.60 -17.99
C MET A 235 8.64 -1.03 -16.87
N HIS A 236 7.54 -0.29 -16.67
CA HIS A 236 6.55 -0.57 -15.64
C HIS A 236 5.33 -1.37 -16.16
N GLY A 237 5.35 -1.80 -17.43
CA GLY A 237 4.32 -2.64 -18.02
C GLY A 237 2.94 -1.97 -18.03
N VAL A 238 2.89 -0.66 -18.28
CA VAL A 238 1.66 0.11 -18.43
C VAL A 238 1.27 0.12 -19.91
N PRO A 239 0.11 -0.45 -20.28
CA PRO A 239 -0.40 -0.34 -21.64
C PRO A 239 -1.00 1.05 -21.88
N TYR A 240 -0.79 1.60 -23.07
CA TYR A 240 -1.35 2.90 -23.46
C TYR A 240 -1.51 3.01 -24.99
N ARG A 241 -2.47 3.83 -25.43
CA ARG A 241 -2.58 4.37 -26.79
C ARG A 241 -2.22 5.85 -26.80
N HIS A 242 -2.55 6.56 -25.72
CA HIS A 242 -2.15 7.94 -25.50
C HIS A 242 -1.28 8.04 -24.25
N LEU A 243 -0.22 8.82 -24.34
CA LEU A 243 0.71 9.05 -23.24
C LEU A 243 1.09 10.54 -23.19
N ALA A 244 1.11 11.10 -21.99
CA ALA A 244 1.59 12.45 -21.75
C ALA A 244 2.32 12.53 -20.40
N GLU A 245 3.19 13.52 -20.29
CA GLU A 245 3.96 13.79 -19.07
C GLU A 245 3.90 15.28 -18.72
N ASN A 246 3.75 15.57 -17.42
CA ASN A 246 4.10 16.86 -16.84
C ASN A 246 5.14 16.65 -15.74
N ILE A 247 6.14 17.52 -15.67
CA ILE A 247 7.09 17.57 -14.54
C ILE A 247 7.10 18.96 -13.91
N ALA A 248 7.41 19.03 -12.61
CA ALA A 248 7.60 20.30 -11.91
C ALA A 248 8.63 20.13 -10.78
N SER A 249 9.27 21.23 -10.40
CA SER A 249 10.27 21.27 -9.32
C SER A 249 10.08 22.53 -8.48
N GLY A 250 10.43 22.45 -7.19
CA GLY A 250 10.45 23.61 -6.28
C GLY A 250 9.10 24.02 -5.68
N TYR A 251 8.00 23.36 -6.05
CA TYR A 251 6.71 23.58 -5.40
C TYR A 251 6.60 22.76 -4.12
N THR A 252 6.07 23.38 -3.05
CA THR A 252 5.96 22.76 -1.71
C THR A 252 4.56 22.24 -1.37
N THR A 253 3.54 22.55 -2.17
CA THR A 253 2.17 22.10 -1.93
C THR A 253 1.50 21.65 -3.23
N ALA A 254 0.56 20.70 -3.11
CA ALA A 254 -0.25 20.21 -4.22
C ALA A 254 -0.97 21.35 -4.97
N LYS A 255 -1.52 22.33 -4.24
CA LYS A 255 -2.18 23.46 -4.88
C LYS A 255 -1.24 24.35 -5.69
N LYS A 256 -0.06 24.69 -5.16
CA LYS A 256 0.89 25.54 -5.89
C LYS A 256 1.39 24.87 -7.18
N VAL A 257 1.64 23.55 -7.14
CA VAL A 257 2.08 22.83 -8.34
C VAL A 257 0.95 22.71 -9.38
N VAL A 258 -0.29 22.47 -8.95
CA VAL A 258 -1.45 22.45 -9.86
C VAL A 258 -1.69 23.82 -10.49
N ASP A 259 -1.64 24.90 -9.69
CA ASP A 259 -1.74 26.27 -10.21
C ASP A 259 -0.64 26.54 -11.27
N GLY A 260 0.60 26.08 -11.01
CA GLY A 260 1.72 26.19 -11.94
C GLY A 260 1.52 25.40 -13.24
N TRP A 261 1.04 24.14 -13.16
CA TRP A 261 0.71 23.36 -14.36
C TRP A 261 -0.44 23.98 -15.15
N MET A 262 -1.48 24.50 -14.49
CA MET A 262 -2.62 25.10 -15.17
C MET A 262 -2.28 26.46 -15.80
N ALA A 263 -1.31 27.20 -15.26
CA ALA A 263 -0.80 28.42 -15.87
C ALA A 263 0.09 28.16 -17.10
N SER A 264 0.68 26.97 -17.23
CA SER A 264 1.49 26.57 -18.38
C SER A 264 0.61 26.00 -19.51
N PRO A 265 0.59 26.60 -20.71
CA PRO A 265 -0.20 26.07 -21.83
C PRO A 265 0.15 24.62 -22.19
N GLY A 266 1.42 24.23 -22.10
CA GLY A 266 1.86 22.86 -22.37
C GLY A 266 1.30 21.86 -21.37
N HIS A 267 1.50 22.12 -20.07
CA HIS A 267 1.06 21.23 -19.02
C HIS A 267 -0.47 21.17 -18.90
N ARG A 268 -1.14 22.32 -19.06
CA ARG A 268 -2.61 22.41 -19.08
C ARG A 268 -3.22 21.58 -20.20
N ARG A 269 -2.61 21.55 -21.40
CA ARG A 269 -3.10 20.71 -22.51
C ARG A 269 -3.10 19.22 -22.15
N ASN A 270 -2.08 18.74 -21.43
CA ASN A 270 -2.04 17.35 -20.98
C ASN A 270 -3.13 17.07 -19.94
N ILE A 271 -3.27 17.95 -18.94
CA ILE A 271 -4.28 17.82 -17.89
C ILE A 271 -5.71 17.82 -18.45
N LEU A 272 -5.98 18.66 -19.46
CA LEU A 272 -7.31 18.80 -20.07
C LEU A 272 -7.48 17.98 -21.36
N ASN A 273 -6.62 16.99 -21.60
CA ASN A 273 -6.76 16.13 -22.77
C ASN A 273 -7.95 15.16 -22.56
N PRO A 274 -8.97 15.16 -23.46
CA PRO A 274 -10.14 14.29 -23.35
C PRO A 274 -9.83 12.81 -23.61
N ASN A 275 -8.71 12.50 -24.27
CA ASN A 275 -8.30 11.13 -24.59
C ASN A 275 -7.65 10.40 -23.40
N LEU A 276 -7.39 11.10 -22.30
CA LEU A 276 -6.74 10.56 -21.10
C LEU A 276 -7.77 10.34 -19.99
N ASN A 277 -7.70 9.19 -19.33
CA ASN A 277 -8.60 8.81 -18.22
C ASN A 277 -7.87 8.21 -17.01
N LYS A 278 -6.58 7.89 -17.11
CA LYS A 278 -5.71 7.43 -16.02
C LYS A 278 -4.58 8.39 -15.77
N ILE A 279 -4.10 8.41 -14.54
CA ILE A 279 -2.95 9.21 -14.13
C ILE A 279 -2.12 8.48 -13.07
N GLY A 280 -0.81 8.66 -13.11
CA GLY A 280 0.10 8.36 -12.03
C GLY A 280 0.80 9.63 -11.58
N ILE A 281 0.94 9.83 -10.27
CA ILE A 281 1.59 11.02 -9.71
C ILE A 281 2.75 10.59 -8.83
N GLY A 282 3.95 11.07 -9.13
CA GLY A 282 5.17 10.79 -8.39
C GLY A 282 5.67 12.04 -7.68
N VAL A 283 5.84 11.95 -6.36
CA VAL A 283 6.32 13.05 -5.52
C VAL A 283 7.56 12.58 -4.76
N VAL A 284 8.67 13.30 -4.92
CA VAL A 284 9.94 13.03 -4.25
C VAL A 284 10.48 14.34 -3.70
N ALA A 285 10.83 14.38 -2.41
CA ALA A 285 11.42 15.57 -1.81
C ALA A 285 12.86 15.76 -2.32
N ARG A 286 13.22 16.99 -2.75
CA ARG A 286 14.59 17.31 -3.19
C ARG A 286 15.41 17.93 -2.07
N ASN A 287 14.78 18.79 -1.26
CA ASN A 287 15.33 19.44 -0.08
C ASN A 287 14.20 20.16 0.68
N GLU A 288 14.55 20.93 1.71
CA GLU A 288 13.62 21.77 2.48
C GLU A 288 12.90 22.85 1.65
N HIS A 289 13.26 23.04 0.37
CA HIS A 289 12.69 24.04 -0.51
C HIS A 289 11.71 23.50 -1.56
N GLY A 290 11.47 22.18 -1.65
CA GLY A 290 10.42 21.66 -2.54
C GLY A 290 10.54 20.19 -2.94
N TYR A 291 9.59 19.78 -3.79
CA TYR A 291 9.53 18.44 -4.35
C TYR A 291 9.80 18.44 -5.85
N LEU A 292 10.24 17.29 -6.34
CA LEU A 292 10.13 16.87 -7.73
C LEU A 292 8.78 16.18 -7.91
N TRP A 293 8.02 16.67 -8.89
CA TRP A 293 6.68 16.21 -9.21
C TRP A 293 6.69 15.66 -10.63
N THR A 294 6.09 14.49 -10.81
CA THR A 294 5.83 13.91 -12.13
C THR A 294 4.36 13.53 -12.22
N GLN A 295 3.74 13.82 -13.34
CA GLN A 295 2.44 13.29 -13.74
C GLN A 295 2.63 12.52 -15.03
N LEU A 296 2.20 11.27 -15.04
CA LEU A 296 2.07 10.47 -16.25
C LEU A 296 0.59 10.20 -16.48
N PHE A 297 0.14 10.30 -17.73
CA PHE A 297 -1.26 10.16 -18.09
C PHE A 297 -1.44 9.12 -19.19
N THR A 298 -2.49 8.30 -19.12
CA THR A 298 -2.86 7.37 -20.19
C THR A 298 -4.38 7.31 -20.42
N ASP A 299 -4.81 6.62 -21.47
CA ASP A 299 -6.19 6.15 -21.66
C ASP A 299 -6.54 4.86 -20.89
#